data_AF-A0A2N2PBA2-F1
#
_entry.id   AF-A0A2N2PBA2-F1
#
_cell.length_a   1.000
_cell.length_b   1.000
_cell.length_c   1.000
_cell.angle_alpha   90.00
_cell.angle_beta   90.00
_cell.angle_gamma   90.00
#
_symmetry.space_group_name_H-M   'P 1'
#
loop_
_entity.id
_entity.type
_entity.pdbx_description
1 polymer ?
#
loop_
_entity_poly.entity_id
_entity_poly.type
_entity_poly.pdbx_seq_one_letter_code
_entity_poly.pdbx_strand_id
1 'polypeptide(L)'
;MTPKFNLQNVLDLRHTKVEALETDLGKLMAARQNLEDLLMGLYENRTGLLEKLFLEQQGEMDLFNLSILRANIVATDERINQTIQAIKVMDEKVDRKRQELIAAKQEEEMLVVLKKKQIEAFHQDQKEREAKQQDDIYIASAFRQRREEARNG
;
A
#
# COMPACT_ATOMS: atom_id res chain seq x y z
N MET A 1 31.68 -13.48 -5.43
CA MET A 1 30.22 -13.41 -5.67
C MET A 1 29.54 -13.00 -4.37
N THR A 2 28.57 -12.08 -4.41
CA THR A 2 27.78 -11.70 -3.22
C THR A 2 26.99 -12.91 -2.70
N PRO A 3 26.96 -13.16 -1.39
CA PRO A 3 26.25 -14.31 -0.83
C PRO A 3 24.75 -14.16 -1.05
N LYS A 4 24.08 -15.28 -1.33
CA LYS A 4 22.62 -15.32 -1.39
C LYS A 4 22.06 -15.01 0.00
N PHE A 5 21.05 -14.15 0.06
CA PHE A 5 20.33 -13.88 1.30
C PHE A 5 19.53 -15.12 1.70
N ASN A 6 19.77 -15.65 2.90
CA ASN A 6 19.19 -16.93 3.35
C ASN A 6 17.66 -16.89 3.44
N LEU A 7 17.07 -15.70 3.59
CA LEU A 7 15.63 -15.49 3.68
C LEU A 7 15.05 -14.86 2.42
N GLN A 8 15.70 -14.99 1.25
CA GLN A 8 15.22 -14.39 0.01
C GLN A 8 13.80 -14.86 -0.35
N ASN A 9 13.52 -16.16 -0.29
CA ASN A 9 12.18 -16.70 -0.56
C ASN A 9 11.11 -16.12 0.38
N VAL A 10 11.48 -15.85 1.64
CA VAL A 10 10.56 -15.25 2.61
C VAL A 10 10.32 -13.78 2.26
N LEU A 11 11.37 -13.04 1.89
CA LEU A 11 11.25 -11.66 1.44
C LEU A 11 10.35 -11.56 0.19
N ASP A 12 10.53 -12.44 -0.78
CA ASP A 12 9.72 -12.47 -2.00
C ASP A 12 8.24 -12.75 -1.69
N LEU A 13 7.96 -13.72 -0.80
CA LEU A 13 6.59 -14.01 -0.35
C LEU A 13 5.95 -12.79 0.35
N ARG A 14 6.73 -12.05 1.16
CA ARG A 14 6.25 -10.85 1.85
C ARG A 14 5.97 -9.72 0.89
N HIS A 15 6.81 -9.55 -0.13
CA HIS A 15 6.58 -8.60 -1.20
C HIS A 15 5.25 -8.87 -1.92
N THR A 16 5.02 -10.12 -2.36
CA THR A 16 3.74 -10.51 -2.99
C THR A 16 2.54 -10.28 -2.07
N LYS A 17 2.68 -10.51 -0.76
CA LYS A 17 1.61 -10.23 0.21
C LYS A 17 1.29 -8.73 0.28
N VAL A 18 2.31 -7.87 0.26
CA VAL A 18 2.13 -6.41 0.25
C VAL A 18 1.40 -5.98 -1.02
N GLU A 19 1.83 -6.44 -2.20
CA GLU A 19 1.18 -6.14 -3.49
C GLU A 19 -0.30 -6.57 -3.51
N ALA A 20 -0.61 -7.75 -2.96
CA ALA A 20 -1.99 -8.24 -2.85
C ALA A 20 -2.84 -7.32 -1.94
N LEU A 21 -2.29 -6.91 -0.79
CA LEU A 21 -2.97 -5.99 0.13
C LEU A 21 -3.18 -4.60 -0.47
N GLU A 22 -2.22 -4.08 -1.26
CA GLU A 22 -2.36 -2.82 -1.99
C GLU A 22 -3.47 -2.89 -3.03
N THR A 23 -3.51 -3.99 -3.78
CA THR A 23 -4.56 -4.23 -4.78
C THR A 23 -5.94 -4.29 -4.14
N ASP A 24 -6.08 -5.01 -3.04
CA ASP A 24 -7.34 -5.13 -2.32
C ASP A 24 -7.78 -3.81 -1.66
N LEU A 25 -6.83 -3.04 -1.12
CA LEU A 25 -7.10 -1.69 -0.64
C LEU A 25 -7.61 -0.79 -1.77
N GLY A 26 -6.99 -0.84 -2.95
CA GLY A 26 -7.43 -0.11 -4.13
C GLY A 26 -8.87 -0.45 -4.54
N LYS A 27 -9.24 -1.74 -4.53
CA LYS A 27 -10.62 -2.18 -4.79
C LYS A 27 -11.62 -1.64 -3.77
N LEU A 28 -11.27 -1.66 -2.48
CA LEU A 28 -12.13 -1.13 -1.41
C LEU A 28 -12.33 0.39 -1.55
N MET A 29 -11.26 1.13 -1.86
CA MET A 29 -11.34 2.57 -2.10
C MET A 29 -12.19 2.90 -3.32
N ALA A 30 -12.07 2.14 -4.41
CA ALA A 30 -12.92 2.31 -5.59
C ALA A 30 -14.40 2.02 -5.27
N ALA A 31 -14.67 0.95 -4.50
CA ALA A 31 -16.04 0.64 -4.07
C ALA A 31 -16.63 1.73 -3.17
N ARG A 32 -15.82 2.31 -2.27
CA ARG A 32 -16.19 3.47 -1.45
C ARG A 32 -16.53 4.68 -2.31
N GLN A 33 -15.70 5.00 -3.31
CA GLN A 33 -15.95 6.11 -4.22
C GLN A 33 -17.27 5.94 -4.98
N ASN A 34 -17.54 4.73 -5.49
CA ASN A 34 -18.81 4.46 -6.18
C ASN A 34 -20.04 4.69 -5.27
N LEU A 35 -19.92 4.45 -3.96
CA LEU A 35 -21.00 4.74 -3.01
C LEU A 35 -21.15 6.24 -2.76
N GLU A 36 -20.05 7.00 -2.71
CA GLU A 36 -20.08 8.46 -2.62
C GLU A 36 -20.72 9.10 -3.86
N ASP A 37 -20.39 8.59 -5.05
CA ASP A 37 -20.97 9.05 -6.32
C ASP A 37 -22.48 8.73 -6.37
N LEU A 38 -22.88 7.53 -5.93
CA LEU A 38 -24.29 7.17 -5.80
C LEU A 38 -25.02 8.10 -4.82
N LEU A 39 -24.41 8.39 -3.67
CA LEU A 39 -24.99 9.29 -2.66
C LEU A 39 -25.23 10.69 -3.24
N MET A 40 -24.26 11.21 -4.00
CA MET A 40 -24.39 12.49 -4.69
C MET A 40 -25.57 12.49 -5.67
N GLY A 41 -25.67 11.46 -6.52
CA GLY A 41 -26.80 11.31 -7.46
C GLY A 41 -28.15 11.17 -6.76
N LEU A 42 -28.21 10.54 -5.58
CA LEU A 42 -29.44 10.47 -4.78
C LEU A 42 -29.85 11.84 -4.23
N TYR A 43 -28.90 12.67 -3.78
CA TYR A 43 -29.20 14.04 -3.33
C TYR A 43 -29.67 14.93 -4.46
N GLU A 44 -29.08 14.82 -5.65
CA GLU A 44 -29.53 15.53 -6.85
C GLU A 44 -30.96 15.12 -7.23
N ASN A 45 -31.25 13.82 -7.25
CA ASN A 45 -32.59 13.30 -7.51
C ASN A 45 -33.61 13.81 -6.48
N ARG A 46 -33.27 13.74 -5.19
CA ARG A 46 -34.11 14.28 -4.11
C ARG A 46 -34.44 15.75 -4.31
N THR A 47 -33.45 16.54 -4.70
CA THR A 47 -33.62 17.97 -4.95
C THR A 47 -34.58 18.20 -6.11
N GLY A 48 -34.40 17.48 -7.23
CA GLY A 48 -35.31 17.55 -8.37
C GLY A 48 -36.74 17.08 -8.05
N LEU A 49 -36.91 16.09 -7.17
CA LEU A 49 -38.23 15.66 -6.70
C LEU A 49 -38.91 16.72 -5.84
N LEU A 50 -38.16 17.42 -4.97
CA LEU A 50 -38.68 18.51 -4.14
C LEU A 50 -39.10 19.72 -4.98
N GLU A 51 -38.31 20.07 -5.99
CA GLU A 51 -38.66 21.13 -6.94
C GLU A 51 -39.94 20.80 -7.71
N LYS A 52 -40.06 19.57 -8.22
CA LYS A 52 -41.30 19.09 -8.87
C LYS A 52 -42.49 19.14 -7.92
N LEU A 53 -42.31 18.68 -6.68
CA LEU A 53 -43.37 18.73 -5.66
C LEU A 53 -43.83 20.16 -5.42
N PHE A 54 -42.90 21.12 -5.33
CA PHE A 54 -43.23 22.53 -5.14
C PHE A 54 -44.01 23.11 -6.34
N LEU A 55 -43.61 22.77 -7.57
CA LEU A 55 -44.30 23.21 -8.78
C LEU A 55 -45.72 22.63 -8.89
N GLU A 56 -45.90 21.34 -8.63
CA GLU A 56 -47.21 20.66 -8.64
C GLU A 56 -48.17 21.18 -7.56
N GLN A 57 -47.63 21.81 -6.50
CA GLN A 57 -48.42 22.48 -5.47
C GLN A 57 -48.89 23.88 -5.89
N GLN A 58 -48.32 24.45 -6.96
CA GLN A 58 -48.69 25.76 -7.51
C GLN A 58 -49.63 25.59 -8.71
N GLY A 59 -50.92 25.37 -8.45
CA GLY A 59 -51.93 25.28 -9.49
C GLY A 59 -53.11 24.39 -9.09
N GLU A 60 -53.76 23.78 -10.07
CA GLU A 60 -54.70 22.70 -9.83
C GLU A 60 -53.93 21.47 -9.34
N MET A 61 -54.13 21.12 -8.07
CA MET A 61 -53.40 20.03 -7.44
C MET A 61 -53.92 18.67 -7.91
N ASP A 62 -53.10 17.96 -8.68
CA ASP A 62 -53.28 16.52 -8.86
C ASP A 62 -52.78 15.78 -7.60
N LEU A 63 -53.71 15.45 -6.71
CA LEU A 63 -53.45 14.76 -5.46
C LEU A 63 -52.77 13.39 -5.66
N PHE A 64 -53.02 12.72 -6.80
CA PHE A 64 -52.41 11.44 -7.10
C PHE A 64 -50.92 11.62 -7.42
N ASN A 65 -50.58 12.57 -8.30
CA ASN A 65 -49.18 12.88 -8.61
C ASN A 65 -48.40 13.38 -7.38
N LEU A 66 -49.02 14.24 -6.56
CA LEU A 66 -48.42 14.69 -5.30
C LEU A 66 -48.13 13.52 -4.34
N SER A 67 -49.02 12.53 -4.26
CA SER A 67 -48.79 11.33 -3.45
C SER A 67 -47.61 10.51 -3.98
N ILE A 68 -47.50 10.34 -5.29
CA ILE A 68 -46.37 9.64 -5.91
C ILE A 68 -45.05 10.36 -5.65
N LEU A 69 -45.01 11.69 -5.83
CA LEU A 69 -43.81 12.48 -5.59
C LEU A 69 -43.34 12.36 -4.13
N ARG A 70 -44.27 12.45 -3.17
CA ARG A 70 -43.94 12.25 -1.74
C ARG A 70 -43.42 10.85 -1.45
N ALA A 71 -44.04 9.81 -2.00
CA ALA A 71 -43.58 8.44 -1.84
C ALA A 71 -42.16 8.25 -2.41
N ASN A 72 -41.88 8.83 -3.57
CA ASN A 72 -40.54 8.80 -4.19
C ASN A 72 -39.50 9.54 -3.36
N ILE A 73 -39.85 10.68 -2.75
CA ILE A 73 -38.95 11.41 -1.85
C ILE A 73 -38.62 10.56 -0.62
N VAL A 74 -39.62 9.95 0.02
CA VAL A 74 -39.41 9.07 1.18
C VAL A 74 -38.51 7.89 0.82
N ALA A 75 -38.78 7.21 -0.31
CA ALA A 75 -37.96 6.11 -0.77
C ALA A 75 -36.51 6.54 -1.11
N THR A 76 -36.34 7.76 -1.63
CA THR A 76 -35.01 8.33 -1.92
C THR A 76 -34.27 8.63 -0.61
N ASP A 77 -34.95 9.19 0.39
CA ASP A 77 -34.38 9.49 1.71
C ASP A 77 -33.95 8.21 2.45
N GLU A 78 -34.74 7.14 2.35
CA GLU A 78 -34.36 5.82 2.87
C GLU A 78 -33.10 5.28 2.18
N ARG A 79 -33.00 5.40 0.84
CA ARG A 79 -31.81 4.97 0.09
C ARG A 79 -30.58 5.81 0.42
N ILE A 80 -30.74 7.12 0.63
CA ILE A 80 -29.66 8.02 1.09
C ILE A 80 -29.13 7.51 2.42
N ASN A 81 -30.01 7.27 3.39
CA ASN A 81 -29.62 6.78 4.71
C ASN A 81 -28.92 5.42 4.64
N GLN A 82 -29.43 4.48 3.82
CA GLN A 82 -28.78 3.18 3.59
C GLN A 82 -27.38 3.34 2.97
N THR A 83 -27.24 4.23 1.99
CA THR A 83 -25.96 4.49 1.32
C THR A 83 -24.94 5.11 2.27
N ILE A 84 -25.36 6.05 3.12
CA ILE A 84 -24.51 6.63 4.17
C ILE A 84 -24.00 5.55 5.13
N GLN A 85 -24.86 4.62 5.56
CA GLN A 85 -24.42 3.51 6.42
C GLN A 85 -23.48 2.57 5.68
N ALA A 86 -23.73 2.29 4.40
CA ALA A 86 -22.83 1.48 3.59
C ALA A 86 -21.45 2.12 3.43
N ILE A 87 -21.37 3.44 3.26
CA ILE A 87 -20.11 4.20 3.23
C ILE A 87 -19.36 4.03 4.54
N LYS A 88 -20.01 4.22 5.70
CA LYS A 88 -19.37 4.02 7.02
C LYS A 88 -18.79 2.62 7.18
N VAL A 89 -19.54 1.59 6.79
CA VAL A 89 -19.05 0.21 6.82
C VAL A 89 -17.85 0.02 5.88
N MET A 90 -17.85 0.70 4.74
CA MET A 90 -16.73 0.66 3.81
C MET A 90 -15.49 1.38 4.36
N ASP A 91 -15.67 2.53 5.01
CA ASP A 91 -14.60 3.27 5.69
C ASP A 91 -13.88 2.39 6.71
N GLU A 92 -14.65 1.69 7.56
CA GLU A 92 -14.07 0.74 8.52
C GLU A 92 -13.27 -0.38 7.84
N LYS A 93 -13.74 -0.88 6.68
CA LYS A 93 -13.02 -1.92 5.93
C LYS A 93 -11.73 -1.38 5.31
N VAL A 94 -11.78 -0.16 4.76
CA VAL A 94 -10.60 0.54 4.20
C VAL A 94 -9.56 0.74 5.29
N ASP A 95 -9.97 1.24 6.47
CA ASP A 95 -9.06 1.50 7.58
C ASP A 95 -8.42 0.22 8.12
N ARG A 96 -9.21 -0.85 8.30
CA ARG A 96 -8.67 -2.16 8.71
C ARG A 96 -7.66 -2.67 7.68
N LYS A 97 -7.98 -2.62 6.38
CA LYS A 97 -7.08 -3.07 5.31
C LYS A 97 -5.81 -2.22 5.24
N ARG A 98 -5.92 -0.91 5.50
CA ARG A 98 -4.77 0.00 5.57
C ARG A 98 -3.84 -0.35 6.72
N GLN A 99 -4.38 -0.67 7.90
CA GLN A 99 -3.58 -1.12 9.03
C GLN A 99 -2.87 -2.45 8.74
N GLU A 100 -3.56 -3.42 8.12
CA GLU A 100 -2.95 -4.67 7.67
C GLU A 100 -1.79 -4.43 6.69
N LEU A 101 -1.97 -3.52 5.73
CA LEU A 101 -0.94 -3.15 4.76
C LEU A 101 0.28 -2.51 5.44
N ILE A 102 0.05 -1.59 6.39
CA ILE A 102 1.15 -0.96 7.15
C ILE A 102 1.97 -2.02 7.90
N ALA A 103 1.30 -2.93 8.60
CA ALA A 103 1.98 -4.01 9.31
C ALA A 103 2.78 -4.91 8.34
N ALA A 104 2.20 -5.28 7.20
CA ALA A 104 2.88 -6.08 6.19
C ALA A 104 4.11 -5.39 5.60
N LYS A 105 4.04 -4.08 5.34
CA LYS A 105 5.17 -3.27 4.87
C LYS A 105 6.29 -3.19 5.90
N GLN A 106 5.96 -3.02 7.18
CA GLN A 106 6.96 -3.02 8.25
C GLN A 106 7.69 -4.37 8.35
N GLU A 107 6.96 -5.49 8.24
CA GLU A 107 7.55 -6.83 8.23
C GLU A 107 8.48 -7.05 7.03
N GLU A 108 8.08 -6.59 5.84
CA GLU A 108 8.91 -6.64 4.64
C GLU A 108 10.18 -5.78 4.80
N GLU A 109 10.03 -4.54 5.27
CA GLU A 109 11.14 -3.61 5.46
C GLU A 109 12.20 -4.16 6.42
N MET A 110 11.78 -4.83 7.50
CA MET A 110 12.71 -5.51 8.40
C MET A 110 13.59 -6.53 7.67
N LEU A 111 13.02 -7.33 6.76
CA LEU A 111 13.77 -8.31 5.98
C LEU A 111 14.71 -7.64 4.97
N VAL A 112 14.28 -6.53 4.36
CA VAL A 112 15.14 -5.73 3.47
C VAL A 112 16.36 -5.18 4.23
N VAL A 113 16.15 -4.67 5.45
CA VAL A 113 17.24 -4.19 6.31
C VAL A 113 18.19 -5.32 6.69
N LEU A 114 17.67 -6.51 7.05
CA LEU A 114 18.49 -7.68 7.35
C LEU A 114 19.34 -8.11 6.15
N LYS A 115 18.75 -8.10 4.94
CA LYS A 115 19.48 -8.38 3.70
C LYS A 115 20.62 -7.39 3.47
N LYS A 116 20.38 -6.09 3.65
CA LYS A 116 21.41 -5.05 3.53
C LYS A 116 22.56 -5.28 4.51
N LYS A 117 22.24 -5.50 5.79
CA LYS A 117 23.26 -5.78 6.83
C LYS A 117 24.10 -7.03 6.52
N GLN A 118 23.48 -8.10 6.01
CA GLN A 118 24.22 -9.31 5.63
C GLN A 118 25.19 -9.04 4.48
N ILE A 119 24.76 -8.27 3.48
CA ILE A 119 25.61 -7.88 2.34
C ILE A 119 26.77 -7.00 2.81
N GLU A 120 26.51 -6.02 3.68
CA GLU A 120 27.53 -5.16 4.27
C GLU A 120 28.57 -5.96 5.05
N ALA A 121 28.13 -6.87 5.93
CA ALA A 121 29.02 -7.73 6.70
C ALA A 121 29.91 -8.61 5.81
N PHE A 122 29.36 -9.13 4.71
CA PHE A 122 30.12 -9.89 3.74
C PHE A 122 31.17 -9.04 3.01
N HIS A 123 30.82 -7.83 2.59
CA HIS A 123 31.78 -6.92 1.97
C HIS A 123 32.90 -6.53 2.93
N GLN A 124 32.59 -6.34 4.21
CA GLN A 124 33.59 -6.05 5.24
C GLN A 124 34.55 -7.22 5.43
N ASP A 125 34.05 -8.45 5.58
CA ASP A 125 34.89 -9.66 5.70
C ASP A 125 35.77 -9.88 4.45
N GLN A 126 35.25 -9.62 3.24
CA GLN A 126 36.09 -9.69 2.03
C GLN A 126 37.21 -8.64 2.03
N LYS A 127 36.92 -7.38 2.39
CA LYS A 127 37.94 -6.34 2.49
C LYS A 127 39.03 -6.70 3.49
N GLU A 128 38.66 -7.26 4.65
CA GLU A 128 39.61 -7.69 5.67
C GLU A 128 40.49 -8.85 5.19
N ARG A 129 39.92 -9.79 4.43
CA ARG A 129 40.69 -10.89 3.83
C ARG A 129 41.64 -10.40 2.74
N GLU A 130 41.18 -9.51 1.86
CA GLU A 130 42.00 -8.91 0.81
C GLU A 130 43.16 -8.10 1.40
N ALA A 131 42.91 -7.29 2.45
CA ALA A 131 43.95 -6.53 3.14
C ALA A 131 45.03 -7.46 3.72
N LYS A 132 44.63 -8.53 4.43
CA LYS A 132 45.58 -9.53 4.96
C LYS A 132 46.41 -10.20 3.85
N GLN A 133 45.78 -10.55 2.73
CA GLN A 133 46.48 -11.14 1.60
C GLN A 133 47.49 -10.17 0.97
N GLN A 134 47.13 -8.88 0.85
CA GLN A 134 48.05 -7.86 0.36
C GLN A 134 49.25 -7.71 1.29
N ASP A 135 49.01 -7.61 2.60
CA ASP A 135 50.08 -7.52 3.60
C ASP A 135 51.04 -8.72 3.51
N ASP A 136 50.51 -9.94 3.39
CA ASP A 136 51.31 -11.16 3.23
C ASP A 136 52.18 -11.12 1.95
N ILE A 137 51.63 -10.62 0.84
CA ILE A 137 52.36 -10.45 -0.43
C ILE A 137 53.48 -9.43 -0.28
N TYR A 138 53.20 -8.28 0.36
CA TYR A 138 54.20 -7.23 0.64
C TYR A 138 55.33 -7.75 1.54
N ILE A 139 54.99 -8.51 2.58
CA ILE A 139 55.98 -9.11 3.47
C ILE A 139 56.85 -10.11 2.68
N ALA A 140 56.24 -11.01 1.90
CA ALA A 140 56.96 -12.02 1.13
C ALA A 140 57.84 -11.43 0.02
N SER A 141 57.43 -10.33 -0.61
CA SER A 141 58.23 -9.63 -1.62
C SER A 141 59.42 -8.89 -0.98
N ALA A 142 59.21 -8.21 0.14
CA ALA A 142 60.28 -7.55 0.90
C ALA A 142 61.33 -8.56 1.41
N PHE A 143 60.90 -9.75 1.86
CA PHE A 143 61.84 -10.82 2.25
C PHE A 143 62.65 -11.37 1.08
N ARG A 144 62.05 -11.50 -0.11
CA ARG A 144 62.76 -11.92 -1.32
C ARG A 144 63.80 -10.90 -1.75
N GLN A 145 63.43 -9.63 -1.79
CA GLN A 145 64.32 -8.54 -2.17
C GLN A 145 65.54 -8.45 -1.24
N ARG A 146 65.35 -8.50 0.09
CA ARG A 146 66.47 -8.52 1.05
C ARG A 146 67.38 -9.74 0.89
N ARG A 147 66.83 -10.90 0.50
CA ARG A 147 67.62 -12.12 0.26
C ARG A 147 68.47 -12.02 -1.02
N GLU A 148 67.96 -11.35 -2.05
CA GLU A 148 68.72 -11.09 -3.29
C GLU A 148 69.82 -10.06 -3.05
N GLU A 149 69.52 -8.99 -2.29
CA GLU A 149 70.51 -7.99 -1.88
C GLU A 149 71.64 -8.61 -1.02
N ALA A 150 71.31 -9.49 -0.08
CA ALA A 150 72.30 -10.21 0.73
C ALA A 150 73.07 -11.32 -0.02
N ARG A 151 72.64 -11.71 -1.22
CA ARG A 151 73.35 -12.66 -2.10
C ARG A 151 74.29 -11.98 -3.08
N ASN A 152 74.01 -10.71 -3.42
CA ASN A 152 74.73 -9.92 -4.40
C ASN A 152 75.70 -8.90 -3.78
N GLY A 153 75.78 -8.85 -2.44
CA GLY A 153 76.78 -8.10 -1.67
C GLY A 153 77.72 -9.06 -0.94
#